data_AF-A0A7K7G1J0-F1
#
_entry.id   AF-A0A7K7G1J0-F1
#
_cell.length_a   1.000
_cell.length_b   1.000
_cell.length_c   1.000
_cell.angle_alpha   90.00
_cell.angle_beta   90.00
_cell.angle_gamma   90.00
#
_symmetry.space_group_name_H-M   'P 1'
#
loop_
_entity.id
_entity.type
_entity.pdbx_description
1 polymer ?
#
loop_
_entity_poly.entity_id
_entity_poly.type
_entity_poly.pdbx_seq_one_letter_code
_entity_poly.pdbx_strand_id
1 'polypeptide(L)'
;LEIWQIETEQGKYEILCEQLKKDEEELEIQYRERAKVRIWKEKIAALQAEENQRSREKKEEEAQKEYEEKHKKMLEDAKRNHTKAVCFLRKSMARIHDKNAKEEAKAQEHMERRIQAVLSLKTSITSNREKLQTLQVRNKAMAFEARKQEMKMREAILAEGGNVAREIFLHKRLQEHEKEKQASRKRQKSRKMEIVSQILREKASIHKRKRSQSCTKAIKGVIFNHIFTICVSQKLQCSPAACSSAGERTASVGEISEKTPPDALCERGEDEKERDKTLVEPEFPGLWSQECDLHKMTKGEMDPKQLATRVEKKEMVERKMEEFQTGIFHKQIVSGRECRGRTFYSKPSCIHFKDFDVGQIYKKKIVLINASYGVNFCRLVGISERLKDFISI
;
A
#
# COMPACT_ATOMS: atom_id res chain seq x y z
N LEU A 1 -135.41 26.08 -48.26
CA LEU A 1 -134.71 26.28 -46.98
C LEU A 1 -133.39 25.48 -46.92
N GLU A 2 -133.34 24.27 -47.48
CA GLU A 2 -132.12 23.44 -47.49
C GLU A 2 -130.98 23.97 -48.38
N ILE A 3 -131.28 24.62 -49.52
CA ILE A 3 -130.25 25.11 -50.47
C ILE A 3 -129.35 26.20 -49.86
N TRP A 4 -129.91 27.14 -49.10
CA TRP A 4 -129.16 28.22 -48.45
C TRP A 4 -128.25 27.72 -47.32
N GLN A 5 -128.67 26.67 -46.60
CA GLN A 5 -127.82 26.05 -45.58
C GLN A 5 -126.60 25.38 -46.22
N ILE A 6 -126.78 24.71 -47.36
CA ILE A 6 -125.70 24.06 -48.10
C ILE A 6 -124.66 25.09 -48.56
N GLU A 7 -125.08 26.22 -49.12
CA GLU A 7 -124.16 27.29 -49.56
C GLU A 7 -123.38 27.92 -48.39
N THR A 8 -124.03 28.16 -47.25
CA THR A 8 -123.32 28.66 -46.06
C THR A 8 -122.32 27.66 -45.48
N GLU A 9 -122.61 26.36 -45.56
CA GLU A 9 -121.67 25.31 -45.14
C GLU A 9 -120.53 25.13 -46.14
N GLN A 10 -120.78 25.29 -47.45
CA GLN A 10 -119.74 25.29 -48.48
C GLN A 10 -118.75 26.45 -48.31
N GLY A 11 -119.24 27.67 -48.06
CA GLY A 11 -118.37 28.83 -47.80
C GLY A 11 -117.52 28.66 -46.53
N LYS A 12 -118.06 28.04 -45.47
CA LYS A 12 -117.27 27.68 -44.27
C LYS A 12 -116.20 26.63 -44.57
N TYR A 13 -116.53 25.63 -45.39
CA TYR A 13 -115.59 24.59 -45.80
C TYR A 13 -114.45 25.14 -46.67
N GLU A 14 -114.74 26.07 -47.57
CA GLU A 14 -113.71 26.75 -48.38
C GLU A 14 -112.77 27.58 -47.51
N ILE A 15 -113.29 28.34 -46.54
CA ILE A 15 -112.46 29.11 -45.59
C ILE A 15 -111.55 28.17 -44.76
N LEU A 16 -112.08 27.03 -44.29
CA LEU A 16 -111.29 26.03 -43.57
C LEU A 16 -110.23 25.37 -44.46
N CYS A 17 -110.56 25.06 -45.71
CA CYS A 17 -109.61 24.53 -46.69
C CYS A 17 -108.49 25.53 -47.00
N GLU A 18 -108.80 26.81 -47.13
CA GLU A 18 -107.79 27.87 -47.32
C GLU A 18 -106.91 28.04 -46.09
N GLN A 19 -107.48 27.96 -44.89
CA GLN A 19 -106.71 28.03 -43.65
C GLN A 19 -105.76 26.82 -43.52
N LEU A 20 -106.25 25.61 -43.79
CA LEU A 20 -105.42 24.40 -43.79
C LEU A 20 -104.25 24.50 -44.77
N LYS A 21 -104.47 25.05 -45.97
CA LYS A 21 -103.38 25.26 -46.95
C LYS A 21 -102.32 26.22 -46.42
N LYS A 22 -102.72 27.33 -45.79
CA LYS A 22 -101.77 28.28 -45.19
C LYS A 22 -100.98 27.64 -44.05
N ASP A 23 -101.66 26.90 -43.18
CA ASP A 23 -101.02 26.21 -42.06
C ASP A 23 -100.04 25.12 -42.56
N GLU A 24 -100.38 24.40 -43.64
CA GLU A 24 -99.52 23.40 -44.28
C GLU A 24 -98.27 24.06 -44.90
N GLU A 25 -98.43 25.19 -45.59
CA GLU A 25 -97.33 25.99 -46.13
C GLU A 25 -96.41 26.55 -45.03
N GLU A 26 -96.96 27.07 -43.92
CA GLU A 26 -96.18 27.52 -42.78
C GLU A 26 -95.39 26.38 -42.14
N LEU A 27 -96.01 25.20 -42.00
CA LEU A 27 -95.38 24.02 -41.43
C LEU A 27 -94.23 23.51 -42.33
N GLU A 28 -94.42 23.52 -43.64
CA GLU A 28 -93.41 23.22 -44.66
C GLU A 28 -92.23 24.21 -44.58
N ILE A 29 -92.49 25.51 -44.43
CA ILE A 29 -91.46 26.54 -44.24
C ILE A 29 -90.66 26.26 -42.95
N GLN A 30 -91.33 26.00 -41.83
CA GLN A 30 -90.68 25.66 -40.57
C GLN A 30 -89.79 24.41 -40.69
N TYR A 31 -90.25 23.38 -41.40
CA TYR A 31 -89.44 22.19 -41.64
C TYR A 31 -88.18 22.50 -42.44
N ARG A 32 -88.30 23.32 -43.49
CA ARG A 32 -87.14 23.76 -44.30
C ARG A 32 -86.15 24.58 -43.48
N GLU A 33 -86.63 25.47 -42.63
CA GLU A 33 -85.77 26.24 -41.72
C GLU A 33 -85.06 25.36 -40.69
N ARG A 34 -85.78 24.43 -40.05
CA ARG A 34 -85.18 23.45 -39.14
C ARG A 34 -84.16 22.57 -39.84
N ALA A 35 -84.39 22.19 -41.09
CA ALA A 35 -83.41 21.45 -41.91
C ALA A 35 -82.15 22.30 -42.18
N LYS A 36 -82.31 23.57 -42.59
CA LYS A 36 -81.19 24.50 -42.81
C LYS A 36 -80.36 24.69 -41.53
N VAL A 37 -81.01 24.86 -40.38
CA VAL A 37 -80.32 25.01 -39.09
C VAL A 37 -79.56 23.74 -38.71
N ARG A 38 -80.13 22.54 -38.93
CA ARG A 38 -79.42 21.27 -38.69
C ARG A 38 -78.17 21.16 -39.56
N ILE A 39 -78.30 21.41 -40.86
CA ILE A 39 -77.17 21.38 -41.80
C ILE A 39 -76.10 22.38 -41.39
N TRP A 40 -76.49 23.60 -40.97
CA TRP A 40 -75.53 24.61 -40.53
C TRP A 40 -74.79 24.21 -39.26
N LYS A 41 -75.50 23.64 -38.27
CA LYS A 41 -74.88 23.10 -37.04
C LYS A 41 -73.91 21.96 -37.35
N GLU A 42 -74.29 21.05 -38.25
CA GLU A 42 -73.44 19.94 -38.67
C GLU A 42 -72.18 20.42 -39.40
N LYS A 43 -72.30 21.43 -40.26
CA LYS A 43 -71.15 22.06 -40.92
C LYS A 43 -70.17 22.67 -39.92
N ILE A 44 -70.67 23.35 -38.89
CA ILE A 44 -69.80 23.90 -37.82
C ILE A 44 -69.14 22.78 -37.03
N ALA A 45 -69.90 21.75 -36.65
CA ALA A 45 -69.36 20.62 -35.93
C ALA A 45 -68.26 19.89 -36.74
N ALA A 46 -68.46 19.74 -38.05
CA ALA A 46 -67.48 19.15 -38.96
C ALA A 46 -66.19 20.00 -39.04
N LEU A 47 -66.31 21.32 -39.18
CA LEU A 47 -65.16 22.24 -39.19
C LEU A 47 -64.39 22.18 -37.86
N GLN A 48 -65.10 22.18 -36.73
CA GLN A 48 -64.48 22.04 -35.41
C GLN A 48 -63.79 20.68 -35.23
N ALA A 49 -64.40 19.60 -35.73
CA ALA A 49 -63.79 18.27 -35.69
C ALA A 49 -62.50 18.22 -36.50
N GLU A 50 -62.48 18.83 -37.69
CA GLU A 50 -61.29 18.92 -38.55
C GLU A 50 -60.17 19.75 -37.89
N GLU A 51 -60.50 20.89 -37.30
CA GLU A 51 -59.53 21.72 -36.58
C GLU A 51 -58.93 20.97 -35.37
N ASN A 52 -59.78 20.27 -34.61
CA ASN A 52 -59.35 19.44 -33.50
C ASN A 52 -58.44 18.30 -33.98
N GLN A 53 -58.77 17.64 -35.09
CA GLN A 53 -57.94 16.60 -35.68
C GLN A 53 -56.57 17.15 -36.09
N ARG A 54 -56.51 18.26 -36.83
CA ARG A 54 -55.25 18.92 -37.21
C ARG A 54 -54.41 19.30 -35.99
N SER A 55 -55.05 19.74 -34.90
CA SER A 55 -54.33 20.07 -33.65
C SER A 55 -53.72 18.84 -32.97
N ARG A 56 -54.38 17.68 -33.06
CA ARG A 56 -53.88 16.41 -32.53
C ARG A 56 -52.70 15.91 -33.37
N GLU A 57 -52.85 15.92 -34.69
CA GLU A 57 -51.79 15.54 -35.63
C GLU A 57 -50.52 16.38 -35.41
N LYS A 58 -50.66 17.70 -35.23
CA LYS A 58 -49.51 18.56 -34.89
C LYS A 58 -48.84 18.19 -33.58
N LYS A 59 -49.63 17.92 -32.52
CA LYS A 59 -49.08 17.50 -31.21
C LYS A 59 -48.38 16.15 -31.30
N GLU A 60 -48.92 15.22 -32.08
CA GLU A 60 -48.29 13.91 -32.32
C GLU A 60 -46.99 14.05 -33.10
N GLU A 61 -46.96 14.89 -34.13
CA GLU A 61 -45.75 15.18 -34.91
C GLU A 61 -44.68 15.88 -34.05
N GLU A 62 -45.06 16.85 -33.24
CA GLU A 62 -44.17 17.51 -32.28
C GLU A 62 -43.61 16.52 -31.26
N ALA A 63 -44.45 15.64 -30.70
CA ALA A 63 -44.00 14.61 -29.78
C ALA A 63 -43.01 13.65 -30.45
N GLN A 64 -43.30 13.20 -31.69
CA GLN A 64 -42.39 12.34 -32.46
C GLN A 64 -41.03 13.01 -32.69
N LYS A 65 -41.02 14.28 -33.11
CA LYS A 65 -39.78 15.06 -33.28
C LYS A 65 -38.99 15.15 -31.98
N GLU A 66 -39.66 15.42 -30.86
CA GLU A 66 -38.99 15.49 -29.55
C GLU A 66 -38.38 14.12 -29.15
N TYR A 67 -39.06 13.02 -29.43
CA TYR A 67 -38.54 11.67 -29.21
C TYR A 67 -37.32 11.38 -30.08
N GLU A 68 -37.36 11.73 -31.36
CA GLU A 68 -36.23 11.55 -32.28
C GLU A 68 -35.01 12.38 -31.85
N GLU A 69 -35.21 13.62 -31.44
CA GLU A 69 -34.14 14.49 -30.92
C GLU A 69 -33.51 13.91 -29.65
N LYS A 70 -34.33 13.44 -28.71
CA LYS A 70 -33.86 12.76 -27.49
C LYS A 70 -33.04 11.53 -27.85
N HIS A 71 -33.53 10.70 -28.77
CA HIS A 71 -32.81 9.51 -29.22
C HIS A 71 -31.48 9.85 -29.89
N LYS A 72 -31.45 10.85 -30.77
CA LYS A 72 -30.23 11.35 -31.40
C LYS A 72 -29.21 11.82 -30.36
N LYS A 73 -29.66 12.59 -29.36
CA LYS A 73 -28.80 13.09 -28.28
C LYS A 73 -28.21 11.94 -27.46
N MET A 74 -29.01 10.92 -27.11
CA MET A 74 -28.53 9.73 -26.41
C MET A 74 -27.44 9.01 -27.21
N LEU A 75 -27.62 8.84 -28.51
CA LEU A 75 -26.62 8.20 -29.38
C LEU A 75 -25.33 9.02 -29.47
N GLU A 76 -25.42 10.35 -29.58
CA GLU A 76 -24.25 11.22 -29.58
C GLU A 76 -23.49 11.14 -28.25
N ASP A 77 -24.19 11.19 -27.12
CA ASP A 77 -23.57 11.10 -25.80
C ASP A 77 -22.92 9.73 -25.59
N ALA A 78 -23.54 8.64 -26.07
CA ALA A 78 -22.93 7.31 -26.08
C ALA A 78 -21.63 7.28 -26.91
N LYS A 79 -21.62 7.89 -28.10
CA LYS A 79 -20.41 8.01 -28.94
C LYS A 79 -19.33 8.85 -28.26
N ARG A 80 -19.68 9.97 -27.63
CA ARG A 80 -18.75 10.83 -26.88
C ARG A 80 -18.16 10.09 -25.68
N ASN A 81 -18.97 9.31 -24.97
CA ASN A 81 -18.51 8.50 -23.84
C ASN A 81 -17.59 7.37 -24.30
N HIS A 82 -17.93 6.69 -25.41
CA HIS A 82 -17.09 5.66 -26.00
C HIS A 82 -15.72 6.21 -26.43
N THR A 83 -15.68 7.32 -27.15
CA THR A 83 -14.41 7.96 -27.57
C THR A 83 -13.55 8.39 -26.38
N LYS A 84 -14.15 8.93 -25.31
CA LYS A 84 -13.45 9.20 -24.04
C LYS A 84 -12.89 7.92 -23.44
N ALA A 85 -13.68 6.85 -23.35
CA ALA A 85 -13.25 5.56 -22.81
C ALA A 85 -12.07 4.97 -23.59
N VAL A 86 -12.13 4.99 -24.93
CA VAL A 86 -11.03 4.56 -25.80
C VAL A 86 -9.78 5.41 -25.59
N CYS A 87 -9.92 6.74 -25.43
CA CYS A 87 -8.79 7.61 -25.09
C CYS A 87 -8.13 7.21 -23.76
N PHE A 88 -8.92 6.92 -22.73
CA PHE A 88 -8.40 6.43 -21.45
C PHE A 88 -7.71 5.08 -21.58
N LEU A 89 -8.30 4.14 -22.33
CA LEU A 89 -7.71 2.83 -22.58
C LEU A 89 -6.36 2.96 -23.29
N ARG A 90 -6.28 3.76 -24.36
CA ARG A 90 -5.01 4.04 -25.06
C ARG A 90 -3.96 4.64 -24.14
N LYS A 91 -4.34 5.62 -23.31
CA LYS A 91 -3.43 6.23 -22.33
C LYS A 91 -2.94 5.20 -21.30
N SER A 92 -3.82 4.32 -20.82
CA SER A 92 -3.46 3.27 -19.87
C SER A 92 -2.54 2.22 -20.50
N MET A 93 -2.83 1.79 -21.73
CA MET A 93 -1.96 0.87 -22.48
C MET A 93 -0.58 1.47 -22.73
N ALA A 94 -0.51 2.72 -23.19
CA ALA A 94 0.77 3.41 -23.38
C ALA A 94 1.60 3.46 -22.10
N ARG A 95 0.98 3.78 -20.96
CA ARG A 95 1.66 3.76 -19.65
C ARG A 95 2.18 2.37 -19.27
N ILE A 96 1.45 1.30 -19.60
CA ILE A 96 1.89 -0.08 -19.35
C ILE A 96 3.08 -0.41 -20.24
N HIS A 97 3.00 -0.10 -21.54
CA HIS A 97 4.12 -0.31 -22.46
C HIS A 97 5.37 0.47 -22.05
N ASP A 98 5.25 1.73 -21.64
CA ASP A 98 6.39 2.52 -21.16
C ASP A 98 7.03 1.93 -19.90
N LYS A 99 6.22 1.40 -18.98
CA LYS A 99 6.73 0.74 -17.78
C LYS A 99 7.46 -0.55 -18.12
N ASN A 100 6.86 -1.38 -18.96
CA ASN A 100 7.45 -2.65 -19.41
C ASN A 100 8.78 -2.38 -20.15
N ALA A 101 8.81 -1.42 -21.06
CA ALA A 101 10.03 -1.03 -21.77
C ALA A 101 11.15 -0.56 -20.82
N LYS A 102 10.81 0.20 -19.77
CA LYS A 102 11.78 0.61 -18.74
C LYS A 102 12.30 -0.56 -17.91
N GLU A 103 11.45 -1.53 -17.59
CA GLU A 103 11.85 -2.74 -16.86
C GLU A 103 12.72 -3.65 -17.72
N GLU A 104 12.36 -3.85 -18.99
CA GLU A 104 13.16 -4.59 -19.97
C GLU A 104 14.53 -3.94 -20.18
N ALA A 105 14.59 -2.61 -20.32
CA ALA A 105 15.86 -1.89 -20.44
C ALA A 105 16.76 -2.07 -19.20
N LYS A 106 16.18 -2.02 -17.99
CA LYS A 106 16.92 -2.30 -16.74
C LYS A 106 17.43 -3.73 -16.69
N ALA A 107 16.62 -4.69 -17.14
CA ALA A 107 17.01 -6.09 -17.20
C ALA A 107 18.16 -6.32 -18.19
N GLN A 108 18.08 -5.73 -19.39
CA GLN A 108 19.14 -5.76 -20.39
C GLN A 108 20.43 -5.14 -19.86
N GLU A 109 20.37 -3.95 -19.27
CA GLU A 109 21.54 -3.28 -18.70
C GLU A 109 22.18 -4.11 -17.58
N HIS A 110 21.38 -4.73 -16.71
CA HIS A 110 21.89 -5.62 -15.68
C HIS A 110 22.58 -6.86 -16.28
N MET A 111 22.02 -7.47 -17.32
CA MET A 111 22.68 -8.57 -18.04
C MET A 111 23.99 -8.12 -18.68
N GLU A 112 24.02 -6.95 -19.31
CA GLU A 112 25.23 -6.40 -19.93
C GLU A 112 26.33 -6.16 -18.90
N ARG A 113 26.00 -5.55 -17.75
CA ARG A 113 26.94 -5.38 -16.63
C ARG A 113 27.49 -6.72 -16.14
N ARG A 114 26.64 -7.77 -16.05
CA ARG A 114 27.09 -9.11 -15.65
C ARG A 114 28.04 -9.71 -16.69
N ILE A 115 27.71 -9.60 -17.97
CA ILE A 115 28.56 -10.09 -19.06
C ILE A 115 29.91 -9.36 -19.02
N GLN A 116 29.91 -8.05 -18.89
CA GLN A 116 31.12 -7.25 -18.81
C GLN A 116 31.97 -7.61 -17.58
N ALA A 117 31.35 -7.83 -16.41
CA ALA A 117 32.05 -8.28 -15.21
C ALA A 117 32.72 -9.64 -15.44
N VAL A 118 32.01 -10.60 -16.04
CA VAL A 118 32.57 -11.93 -16.37
C VAL A 118 33.73 -11.81 -17.36
N LEU A 119 33.61 -10.99 -18.40
CA LEU A 119 34.68 -10.75 -19.36
C LEU A 119 35.90 -10.10 -18.69
N SER A 120 35.69 -9.10 -17.83
CA SER A 120 36.77 -8.45 -17.07
C SER A 120 37.49 -9.43 -16.14
N LEU A 121 36.73 -10.30 -15.47
CA LEU A 121 37.26 -11.34 -14.60
C LEU A 121 38.08 -12.34 -15.42
N LYS A 122 37.58 -12.79 -16.57
CA LYS A 122 38.31 -13.67 -17.49
C LYS A 122 39.66 -13.06 -17.89
N THR A 123 39.68 -11.80 -18.30
CA THR A 123 40.92 -11.07 -18.65
C THR A 123 41.88 -10.94 -17.46
N SER A 124 41.35 -10.71 -16.26
CA SER A 124 42.18 -10.65 -15.04
C SER A 124 42.80 -12.01 -14.68
N ILE A 125 42.04 -13.10 -14.84
CA ILE A 125 42.50 -14.46 -14.58
C ILE A 125 43.59 -14.84 -15.59
N THR A 126 43.41 -14.54 -16.88
CA THR A 126 44.44 -14.80 -17.90
C THR A 126 45.71 -13.99 -17.64
N SER A 127 45.57 -12.69 -17.35
CA SER A 127 46.72 -11.84 -17.00
C SER A 127 47.45 -12.33 -15.75
N ASN A 128 46.73 -12.75 -14.71
CA ASN A 128 47.33 -13.30 -13.50
C ASN A 128 48.03 -14.64 -13.76
N ARG A 129 47.46 -15.49 -14.61
CA ARG A 129 48.10 -16.75 -15.04
C ARG A 129 49.41 -16.49 -15.77
N GLU A 130 49.46 -15.53 -16.68
CA GLU A 130 50.68 -15.12 -17.39
C GLU A 130 51.73 -14.54 -16.43
N LYS A 131 51.32 -13.69 -15.48
CA LYS A 131 52.20 -13.17 -14.42
C LYS A 131 52.78 -14.29 -13.54
N LEU A 132 51.99 -15.28 -13.18
CA LEU A 132 52.47 -16.43 -12.42
C LEU A 132 53.46 -17.27 -13.23
N GLN A 133 53.18 -17.51 -14.51
CA GLN A 133 54.09 -18.23 -15.40
C GLN A 133 55.43 -17.49 -15.54
N THR A 134 55.41 -16.18 -15.77
CA THR A 134 56.63 -15.37 -15.86
C THR A 134 57.42 -15.36 -14.56
N LEU A 135 56.76 -15.26 -13.40
CA LEU A 135 57.40 -15.38 -12.09
C LEU A 135 58.00 -16.78 -11.86
N GLN A 136 57.31 -17.84 -12.26
CA GLN A 136 57.83 -19.20 -12.16
C GLN A 136 59.07 -19.40 -13.03
N VAL A 137 59.06 -18.91 -14.27
CA VAL A 137 60.22 -18.95 -15.17
C VAL A 137 61.39 -18.17 -14.57
N ARG A 138 61.13 -16.96 -14.06
CA ARG A 138 62.16 -16.13 -13.41
C ARG A 138 62.74 -16.82 -12.18
N ASN A 139 61.92 -17.40 -11.32
CA ASN A 139 62.39 -18.10 -10.12
C ASN A 139 63.23 -19.34 -10.48
N LYS A 140 62.86 -20.07 -11.54
CA LYS A 140 63.66 -21.18 -12.06
C LYS A 140 65.01 -20.70 -12.61
N ALA A 141 65.03 -19.60 -13.36
CA ALA A 141 66.26 -18.99 -13.87
C ALA A 141 67.18 -18.53 -12.73
N MET A 142 66.63 -17.79 -11.74
CA MET A 142 67.38 -17.36 -10.55
C MET A 142 67.91 -18.56 -9.75
N ALA A 143 67.14 -19.63 -9.60
CA ALA A 143 67.59 -20.84 -8.92
C ALA A 143 68.70 -21.57 -9.69
N PHE A 144 68.62 -21.60 -11.03
CA PHE A 144 69.67 -22.17 -11.87
C PHE A 144 70.95 -21.34 -11.79
N GLU A 145 70.85 -20.01 -11.86
CA GLU A 145 71.99 -19.12 -11.65
C GLU A 145 72.61 -19.29 -10.27
N ALA A 146 71.79 -19.37 -9.21
CA ALA A 146 72.26 -19.62 -7.85
C ALA A 146 73.01 -20.95 -7.73
N ARG A 147 72.51 -22.03 -8.35
CA ARG A 147 73.21 -23.32 -8.42
C ARG A 147 74.53 -23.21 -9.16
N LYS A 148 74.57 -22.50 -10.29
CA LYS A 148 75.80 -22.28 -11.04
C LYS A 148 76.85 -21.51 -10.20
N GLN A 149 76.43 -20.49 -9.45
CA GLN A 149 77.32 -19.78 -8.54
C GLN A 149 77.80 -20.66 -7.38
N GLU A 150 76.92 -21.49 -6.81
CA GLU A 150 77.30 -22.45 -5.77
C GLU A 150 78.32 -23.49 -6.30
N MET A 151 78.14 -24.00 -7.53
CA MET A 151 79.10 -24.91 -8.16
C MET A 151 80.45 -24.25 -8.41
N LYS A 152 80.49 -23.01 -8.93
CA LYS A 152 81.73 -22.25 -9.09
C LYS A 152 82.45 -22.02 -7.75
N MET A 153 81.70 -21.70 -6.71
CA MET A 153 82.26 -21.51 -5.36
C MET A 153 82.84 -22.83 -4.82
N ARG A 154 82.13 -23.96 -5.04
CA ARG A 154 82.62 -25.31 -4.68
C ARG A 154 83.94 -25.64 -5.37
N GLU A 155 84.04 -25.38 -6.68
CA GLU A 155 85.24 -25.62 -7.47
C GLU A 155 86.42 -24.76 -7.01
N ALA A 156 86.19 -23.48 -6.69
CA ALA A 156 87.23 -22.59 -6.16
C ALA A 156 87.78 -23.07 -4.80
N ILE A 157 86.89 -23.46 -3.87
CA ILE A 157 87.30 -23.98 -2.55
C ILE A 157 88.11 -25.28 -2.71
N LEU A 158 87.74 -26.15 -3.66
CA LEU A 158 88.50 -27.37 -3.96
C LEU A 158 89.88 -27.06 -4.54
N ALA A 159 89.98 -26.08 -5.44
CA ALA A 159 91.25 -25.66 -6.03
C ALA A 159 92.23 -25.09 -4.98
N GLU A 160 91.71 -24.43 -3.95
CA GLU A 160 92.48 -23.94 -2.79
C GLU A 160 92.82 -25.03 -1.76
N GLY A 161 92.30 -26.27 -1.93
CA GLY A 161 92.51 -27.39 -1.02
C GLY A 161 91.65 -27.38 0.25
N GLY A 162 90.58 -26.57 0.29
CA GLY A 162 89.72 -26.37 1.45
C GLY A 162 88.58 -27.39 1.61
N ASN A 163 87.99 -27.46 2.81
CA ASN A 163 86.81 -28.29 3.08
C ASN A 163 85.52 -27.58 2.60
N VAL A 164 85.00 -28.05 1.47
CA VAL A 164 83.80 -27.52 0.80
C VAL A 164 82.57 -27.44 1.70
N ALA A 165 82.32 -28.46 2.52
CA ALA A 165 81.11 -28.51 3.34
C ALA A 165 81.11 -27.44 4.44
N ARG A 166 82.28 -27.23 5.07
CA ARG A 166 82.46 -26.24 6.13
C ARG A 166 82.32 -24.81 5.59
N GLU A 167 82.96 -24.51 4.46
CA GLU A 167 82.94 -23.17 3.87
C GLU A 167 81.54 -22.78 3.33
N ILE A 168 80.84 -23.71 2.66
CA ILE A 168 79.45 -23.46 2.23
C ILE A 168 78.54 -23.18 3.44
N PHE A 169 78.71 -23.91 4.54
CA PHE A 169 77.91 -23.72 5.74
C PHE A 169 78.14 -22.32 6.35
N LEU A 170 79.40 -21.90 6.47
CA LEU A 170 79.74 -20.56 6.96
C LEU A 170 79.19 -19.46 6.05
N HIS A 171 79.31 -19.63 4.73
CA HIS A 171 78.77 -18.68 3.76
C HIS A 171 77.24 -18.54 3.85
N LYS A 172 76.51 -19.66 3.97
CA LYS A 172 75.05 -19.66 4.17
C LYS A 172 74.66 -18.93 5.45
N ARG A 173 75.37 -19.18 6.55
CA ARG A 173 75.12 -18.51 7.85
C ARG A 173 75.35 -17.00 7.80
N LEU A 174 76.40 -16.56 7.11
CA LEU A 174 76.65 -15.13 6.87
C LEU A 174 75.54 -14.50 6.02
N GLN A 175 75.08 -15.19 4.99
CA GLN A 175 74.01 -14.72 4.12
C GLN A 175 72.66 -14.61 4.87
N GLU A 176 72.36 -15.55 5.75
CA GLU A 176 71.19 -15.52 6.64
C GLU A 176 71.23 -14.30 7.57
N HIS A 177 72.35 -14.07 8.25
CA HIS A 177 72.51 -12.92 9.12
C HIS A 177 72.35 -11.58 8.37
N GLU A 178 72.88 -11.47 7.15
CA GLU A 178 72.69 -10.28 6.33
C GLU A 178 71.22 -10.09 5.91
N LYS A 179 70.50 -11.18 5.59
CA LYS A 179 69.05 -11.14 5.33
C LYS A 179 68.28 -10.65 6.55
N GLU A 180 68.62 -11.10 7.76
CA GLU A 180 68.00 -10.66 9.01
C GLU A 180 68.27 -9.18 9.31
N LYS A 181 69.50 -8.72 9.07
CA LYS A 181 69.88 -7.31 9.18
C LYS A 181 69.08 -6.44 8.21
N GLN A 182 68.85 -6.90 6.99
CA GLN A 182 68.01 -6.18 6.03
C GLN A 182 66.53 -6.22 6.42
N ALA A 183 66.03 -7.36 6.89
CA ALA A 183 64.64 -7.52 7.33
C ALA A 183 64.33 -6.63 8.53
N SER A 184 65.22 -6.59 9.54
CA SER A 184 65.10 -5.72 10.70
C SER A 184 65.13 -4.24 10.32
N ARG A 185 66.01 -3.82 9.40
CA ARG A 185 66.02 -2.45 8.85
C ARG A 185 64.70 -2.11 8.15
N LYS A 186 64.16 -3.01 7.32
CA LYS A 186 62.85 -2.81 6.67
C LYS A 186 61.72 -2.72 7.69
N ARG A 187 61.72 -3.57 8.72
CA ARG A 187 60.75 -3.55 9.83
C ARG A 187 60.83 -2.27 10.64
N GLN A 188 62.03 -1.74 10.87
CA GLN A 188 62.21 -0.44 11.50
C GLN A 188 61.65 0.68 10.63
N LYS A 189 61.91 0.67 9.31
CA LYS A 189 61.33 1.64 8.37
C LYS A 189 59.80 1.57 8.36
N SER A 190 59.21 0.38 8.29
CA SER A 190 57.76 0.22 8.30
C SER A 190 57.13 0.70 9.61
N ARG A 191 57.73 0.36 10.77
CA ARG A 191 57.29 0.87 12.08
C ARG A 191 57.37 2.38 12.18
N LYS A 192 58.45 2.99 11.67
CA LYS A 192 58.58 4.46 11.63
C LYS A 192 57.47 5.08 10.80
N MET A 193 57.19 4.53 9.61
CA MET A 193 56.10 5.01 8.76
C MET A 193 54.72 4.81 9.39
N GLU A 194 54.51 3.68 10.06
CA GLU A 194 53.29 3.36 10.79
C GLU A 194 53.02 4.38 11.91
N ILE A 195 54.02 4.65 12.75
CA ILE A 195 53.95 5.67 13.82
C ILE A 195 53.62 7.04 13.21
N VAL A 196 54.31 7.45 12.15
CA VAL A 196 54.01 8.71 11.45
C VAL A 196 52.57 8.75 10.94
N SER A 197 52.08 7.66 10.33
CA SER A 197 50.70 7.57 9.86
C SER A 197 49.67 7.63 11.01
N GLN A 198 49.99 7.06 12.17
CA GLN A 198 49.15 7.08 13.35
C GLN A 198 49.08 8.48 13.95
N ILE A 199 50.22 9.16 14.09
CA ILE A 199 50.30 10.55 14.55
C ILE A 199 49.51 11.46 13.62
N LEU A 200 49.62 11.30 12.30
CA LEU A 200 48.86 12.11 11.34
C LEU A 200 47.34 11.90 11.49
N ARG A 201 46.90 10.65 11.66
CA ARG A 201 45.48 10.31 11.92
C ARG A 201 44.98 10.88 13.25
N GLU A 202 45.80 10.79 14.30
CA GLU A 202 45.47 11.31 15.62
C GLU A 202 45.39 12.84 15.62
N LYS A 203 46.36 13.54 15.00
CA LYS A 203 46.32 14.99 14.81
C LYS A 203 45.08 15.45 14.05
N ALA A 204 44.72 14.76 12.96
CA ALA A 204 43.50 15.05 12.22
C ALA A 204 42.23 14.85 13.08
N SER A 205 42.22 13.81 13.92
CA SER A 205 41.11 13.53 14.84
C SER A 205 41.01 14.56 15.97
N ILE A 206 42.13 14.99 16.54
CA ILE A 206 42.19 16.07 17.54
C ILE A 206 41.71 17.38 16.93
N HIS A 207 42.12 17.71 15.69
CA HIS A 207 41.65 18.91 15.01
C HIS A 207 40.14 18.90 14.77
N LYS A 208 39.59 17.75 14.35
CA LYS A 208 38.13 17.55 14.25
C LYS A 208 37.43 17.72 15.61
N ARG A 209 37.97 17.12 16.68
CA ARG A 209 37.43 17.27 18.06
C ARG A 209 37.47 18.71 18.55
N LYS A 210 38.57 19.44 18.31
CA LYS A 210 38.71 20.85 18.66
C LYS A 210 37.69 21.72 17.92
N ARG A 211 37.45 21.44 16.63
CA ARG A 211 36.39 22.11 15.84
C ARG A 211 34.97 21.81 16.34
N SER A 212 34.72 20.60 16.86
CA SER A 212 33.41 20.27 17.46
C SER A 212 33.22 20.84 18.88
N GLN A 213 34.30 21.02 19.66
CA GLN A 213 34.23 21.59 21.02
C GLN A 213 34.05 23.12 21.04
N SER A 214 34.38 23.84 19.97
CA SER A 214 34.11 25.28 19.86
C SER A 214 32.64 25.63 19.62
N CYS A 215 31.75 24.65 19.43
CA CYS A 215 30.32 24.86 19.19
C CYS A 215 29.42 24.62 20.43
N THR A 216 29.99 24.34 21.61
CA THR A 216 29.23 24.09 22.86
C THR A 216 29.85 24.75 24.07
N LYS A 217 30.07 26.07 24.01
CA LYS A 217 30.27 26.91 25.21
C LYS A 217 29.47 28.20 25.11
N ALA A 218 28.17 28.06 25.34
CA ALA A 218 27.36 29.08 25.96
C ALA A 218 26.45 28.37 26.97
N ILE A 219 26.32 28.94 28.17
CA ILE A 219 25.49 28.57 29.33
C ILE A 219 26.26 27.94 30.52
N LYS A 220 26.50 28.84 31.50
CA LYS A 220 26.65 28.69 32.98
C LYS A 220 27.90 27.96 33.50
N GLY A 221 28.71 28.47 34.43
CA GLY A 221 28.52 29.55 35.40
C GLY A 221 28.35 28.98 36.82
N VAL A 222 29.47 28.85 37.55
CA VAL A 222 29.67 28.76 39.02
C VAL A 222 28.93 27.59 39.71
N ILE A 223 29.61 26.60 40.31
CA ILE A 223 30.13 26.55 41.69
C ILE A 223 30.96 25.26 41.76
N PHE A 224 32.19 25.27 42.29
CA PHE A 224 32.75 24.24 43.18
C PHE A 224 34.20 24.61 43.52
N ASN A 225 34.35 25.50 44.50
CA ASN A 225 35.51 25.51 45.38
C ASN A 225 35.07 24.77 46.64
N HIS A 226 35.69 23.62 46.95
CA HIS A 226 36.42 23.38 48.20
C HIS A 226 36.77 21.91 48.38
N ILE A 227 37.98 21.68 48.92
CA ILE A 227 38.45 20.48 49.61
C ILE A 227 38.89 19.32 48.69
N PHE A 228 40.20 19.24 48.46
CA PHE A 228 40.90 18.00 48.80
C PHE A 228 42.37 18.31 49.10
N THR A 229 42.65 18.55 50.38
CA THR A 229 43.99 18.50 50.94
C THR A 229 44.01 17.36 51.94
N ILE A 230 45.06 16.53 51.87
CA ILE A 230 45.53 15.55 52.86
C ILE A 230 44.75 14.22 52.91
N CYS A 231 45.31 13.12 52.40
CA CYS A 231 46.21 12.26 53.18
C CYS A 231 46.66 11.00 52.42
N VAL A 232 47.95 10.70 52.57
CA VAL A 232 48.65 9.47 52.20
C VAL A 232 48.37 8.37 53.24
N SER A 233 48.52 7.11 52.82
CA SER A 233 48.65 5.84 53.59
C SER A 233 47.40 4.95 53.44
N GLN A 234 47.45 3.69 52.98
CA GLN A 234 48.41 2.59 53.16
C GLN A 234 48.47 1.77 51.83
N LYS A 235 49.63 1.43 51.23
CA LYS A 235 50.46 0.23 51.48
C LYS A 235 49.59 -1.03 51.73
N LEU A 236 49.68 -2.14 51.00
CA LEU A 236 50.86 -2.95 50.64
C LEU A 236 50.41 -4.14 49.75
N GLN A 237 51.32 -4.66 48.91
CA GLN A 237 51.42 -6.06 48.40
C GLN A 237 50.30 -6.63 47.50
N CYS A 238 50.49 -7.60 46.60
CA CYS A 238 51.60 -8.16 45.80
C CYS A 238 50.93 -9.03 44.71
N SER A 239 51.52 -9.19 43.52
CA SER A 239 51.16 -10.28 42.59
C SER A 239 51.68 -11.64 43.10
N PRO A 240 51.14 -12.78 42.60
CA PRO A 240 51.74 -13.48 41.43
C PRO A 240 50.65 -14.00 40.45
N ALA A 241 50.82 -13.94 39.12
CA ALA A 241 51.63 -14.81 38.25
C ALA A 241 51.35 -16.33 38.40
N ALA A 242 50.69 -16.94 37.40
CA ALA A 242 51.11 -18.18 36.72
C ALA A 242 50.11 -18.61 35.62
N CYS A 243 50.68 -19.19 34.58
CA CYS A 243 50.13 -19.51 33.28
C CYS A 243 49.41 -20.88 33.19
N SER A 244 48.93 -21.16 31.96
CA SER A 244 48.73 -22.48 31.32
C SER A 244 47.30 -23.04 31.38
N SER A 245 46.75 -23.70 30.36
CA SER A 245 47.16 -23.99 28.97
C SER A 245 45.97 -24.58 28.21
N ALA A 246 46.01 -24.44 26.88
CA ALA A 246 45.67 -25.46 25.86
C ALA A 246 44.39 -26.31 25.98
N GLY A 247 43.61 -26.30 24.89
CA GLY A 247 42.57 -27.28 24.60
C GLY A 247 41.95 -27.05 23.23
N GLU A 248 42.68 -27.36 22.17
CA GLU A 248 42.15 -27.56 20.81
C GLU A 248 41.20 -28.76 20.76
N ARG A 249 40.11 -28.69 19.97
CA ARG A 249 39.92 -29.54 18.77
C ARG A 249 38.58 -29.32 18.07
N THR A 250 38.64 -29.69 16.80
CA THR A 250 37.81 -29.40 15.63
C THR A 250 36.84 -30.52 15.24
N ALA A 251 35.82 -30.11 14.46
CA ALA A 251 35.23 -30.75 13.26
C ALA A 251 34.16 -31.88 13.37
N SER A 252 33.03 -31.69 12.68
CA SER A 252 32.47 -32.47 11.53
C SER A 252 30.96 -32.15 11.38
N VAL A 253 30.46 -31.64 10.24
CA VAL A 253 29.95 -32.33 9.02
C VAL A 253 28.75 -33.26 9.28
N GLY A 254 27.61 -33.00 8.61
CA GLY A 254 26.51 -33.95 8.45
C GLY A 254 25.17 -33.29 8.10
N GLU A 255 24.52 -33.80 7.07
CA GLU A 255 23.47 -33.17 6.26
C GLU A 255 22.18 -34.04 6.30
N ILE A 256 21.05 -33.47 5.87
CA ILE A 256 19.81 -34.07 5.30
C ILE A 256 18.80 -34.94 6.10
N SER A 257 17.54 -34.50 6.00
CA SER A 257 16.33 -35.21 5.50
C SER A 257 15.25 -35.80 6.43
N GLU A 258 14.02 -35.37 6.11
CA GLU A 258 12.70 -36.03 6.11
C GLU A 258 12.40 -37.23 7.01
N LYS A 259 11.22 -37.17 7.67
CA LYS A 259 10.04 -38.03 7.37
C LYS A 259 8.85 -37.75 8.31
N THR A 260 7.71 -37.36 7.73
CA THR A 260 6.35 -37.84 8.11
C THR A 260 6.18 -39.26 7.51
N PRO A 261 5.10 -40.06 7.73
CA PRO A 261 3.84 -39.93 8.52
C PRO A 261 3.51 -41.27 9.28
N PRO A 262 2.27 -41.80 9.48
CA PRO A 262 0.87 -41.31 9.39
C PRO A 262 -0.09 -41.78 10.55
N ASP A 263 -1.39 -41.52 10.36
CA ASP A 263 -2.59 -42.27 10.83
C ASP A 263 -3.11 -42.09 12.28
N ALA A 264 -4.41 -42.07 12.60
CA ALA A 264 -5.67 -41.98 11.86
C ALA A 264 -6.82 -41.82 12.90
N LEU A 265 -7.99 -41.34 12.42
CA LEU A 265 -9.35 -41.71 12.85
C LEU A 265 -10.10 -40.92 13.97
N CYS A 266 -10.94 -39.99 13.49
CA CYS A 266 -12.38 -39.75 13.70
C CYS A 266 -13.09 -39.77 15.09
N GLU A 267 -13.74 -38.61 15.36
CA GLU A 267 -15.18 -38.40 15.64
C GLU A 267 -15.87 -38.82 16.97
N ARG A 268 -16.49 -37.80 17.60
CA ARG A 268 -17.89 -37.69 18.11
C ARG A 268 -18.19 -37.89 19.62
N GLY A 269 -19.08 -36.99 20.12
CA GLY A 269 -19.88 -37.04 21.37
C GLY A 269 -19.62 -35.83 22.28
N GLU A 270 -20.39 -34.73 22.24
CA GLU A 270 -21.69 -34.44 22.89
C GLU A 270 -21.71 -34.41 24.45
N ASP A 271 -22.25 -33.28 24.94
CA ASP A 271 -23.01 -33.02 26.18
C ASP A 271 -22.40 -32.53 27.53
N GLU A 272 -22.87 -31.31 27.88
CA GLU A 272 -23.58 -30.90 29.11
C GLU A 272 -22.86 -30.56 30.45
N LYS A 273 -23.26 -29.38 30.96
CA LYS A 273 -23.43 -28.89 32.35
C LYS A 273 -22.27 -28.26 33.16
N GLU A 274 -22.38 -26.93 33.27
CA GLU A 274 -22.75 -26.19 34.50
C GLU A 274 -21.98 -26.46 35.79
N ARG A 275 -21.19 -25.47 36.26
CA ARG A 275 -21.18 -25.01 37.66
C ARG A 275 -20.86 -23.52 37.76
N ASP A 276 -21.74 -22.81 38.46
CA ASP A 276 -21.54 -21.47 39.02
C ASP A 276 -20.37 -21.40 40.02
N LYS A 277 -19.79 -20.21 40.17
CA LYS A 277 -19.43 -19.59 41.46
C LYS A 277 -19.05 -18.12 41.30
N THR A 278 -19.87 -17.28 41.92
CA THR A 278 -19.77 -15.85 42.16
C THR A 278 -18.58 -15.46 43.04
N LEU A 279 -18.33 -14.13 43.09
CA LEU A 279 -17.60 -13.31 44.09
C LEU A 279 -16.26 -12.73 43.60
N VAL A 280 -16.27 -11.44 43.22
CA VAL A 280 -15.79 -10.29 44.02
C VAL A 280 -15.70 -9.09 43.07
N GLU A 281 -16.51 -8.06 43.33
CA GLU A 281 -16.36 -6.73 42.72
C GLU A 281 -15.17 -6.00 43.38
N PRO A 282 -14.23 -5.42 42.62
CA PRO A 282 -13.17 -4.61 43.19
C PRO A 282 -13.68 -3.21 43.59
N GLU A 283 -13.41 -2.84 44.85
CA GLU A 283 -13.86 -1.65 45.59
C GLU A 283 -13.22 -0.30 45.15
N PHE A 284 -12.98 -0.07 43.87
CA PHE A 284 -12.59 1.27 43.40
C PHE A 284 -13.20 1.58 42.03
N PRO A 285 -14.03 2.64 41.91
CA PRO A 285 -14.32 3.22 40.61
C PRO A 285 -13.03 3.88 40.11
N GLY A 286 -12.28 3.15 39.28
CA GLY A 286 -11.03 3.64 38.73
C GLY A 286 -11.28 4.85 37.85
N LEU A 287 -10.87 6.03 38.32
CA LEU A 287 -10.37 7.26 37.68
C LEU A 287 -10.69 7.59 36.20
N TRP A 288 -11.73 7.00 35.61
CA TRP A 288 -12.08 7.11 34.20
C TRP A 288 -13.52 7.60 33.98
N SER A 289 -14.24 7.93 35.06
CA SER A 289 -15.47 8.71 34.99
C SER A 289 -15.10 10.20 34.93
N GLN A 290 -14.51 10.63 33.81
CA GLN A 290 -14.42 12.05 33.48
C GLN A 290 -14.59 12.23 31.98
N GLU A 291 -15.83 12.53 31.61
CA GLU A 291 -16.21 13.07 30.31
C GLU A 291 -15.46 14.41 30.12
N CYS A 292 -14.65 14.47 29.08
CA CYS A 292 -14.03 15.72 28.63
C CYS A 292 -14.38 15.96 27.17
N ASP A 293 -14.93 17.14 27.00
CA ASP A 293 -15.64 17.69 25.87
C ASP A 293 -14.76 18.22 24.73
N LEU A 294 -15.44 18.28 23.57
CA LEU A 294 -15.33 19.24 22.46
C LEU A 294 -14.04 19.38 21.60
N HIS A 295 -14.27 19.01 20.33
CA HIS A 295 -13.99 19.74 19.08
C HIS A 295 -12.61 20.36 18.83
N LYS A 296 -11.98 19.89 17.72
CA LYS A 296 -11.38 20.75 16.68
C LYS A 296 -11.29 19.97 15.36
N MET A 297 -12.14 20.32 14.40
CA MET A 297 -12.04 19.90 13.00
C MET A 297 -11.38 21.01 12.18
N THR A 298 -10.42 20.63 11.34
CA THR A 298 -9.92 21.46 10.24
C THR A 298 -10.56 20.96 8.94
N LYS A 299 -11.37 21.81 8.30
CA LYS A 299 -12.01 21.54 7.01
C LYS A 299 -11.03 21.80 5.85
N GLY A 300 -11.01 20.89 4.88
CA GLY A 300 -10.38 21.07 3.57
C GLY A 300 -11.41 20.75 2.47
N GLU A 301 -11.57 21.68 1.55
CA GLU A 301 -12.62 21.86 0.55
C GLU A 301 -12.51 20.90 -0.66
N MET A 302 -13.63 20.32 -1.12
CA MET A 302 -13.70 19.51 -2.36
C MET A 302 -15.11 19.51 -3.01
N ASP A 303 -15.13 19.90 -4.29
CA ASP A 303 -16.01 19.64 -5.45
C ASP A 303 -17.55 19.41 -5.29
N PRO A 304 -18.43 20.31 -5.82
CA PRO A 304 -19.89 20.31 -5.64
C PRO A 304 -20.70 19.11 -6.17
N LYS A 305 -20.15 18.26 -7.05
CA LYS A 305 -20.94 17.20 -7.72
C LYS A 305 -20.85 15.81 -7.08
N GLN A 306 -19.95 15.62 -6.13
CA GLN A 306 -19.92 14.42 -5.27
C GLN A 306 -20.71 14.61 -3.96
N LEU A 307 -21.30 15.79 -3.74
CA LEU A 307 -21.98 16.15 -2.51
C LEU A 307 -23.33 15.43 -2.34
N ALA A 308 -24.17 15.26 -3.36
CA ALA A 308 -25.52 14.68 -3.15
C ALA A 308 -25.48 13.23 -2.62
N THR A 309 -24.72 12.34 -3.25
CA THR A 309 -24.61 10.92 -2.85
C THR A 309 -23.73 10.72 -1.61
N ARG A 310 -22.83 11.67 -1.33
CA ARG A 310 -22.03 11.67 -0.09
C ARG A 310 -22.80 12.27 1.07
N VAL A 311 -23.71 13.23 0.85
CA VAL A 311 -24.54 13.84 1.89
C VAL A 311 -25.49 12.82 2.47
N GLU A 312 -26.15 11.98 1.67
CA GLU A 312 -27.02 10.91 2.22
C GLU A 312 -26.23 9.83 2.98
N LYS A 313 -25.06 9.42 2.47
CA LYS A 313 -24.18 8.46 3.17
C LYS A 313 -23.52 9.06 4.41
N LYS A 314 -23.22 10.36 4.39
CA LYS A 314 -22.65 11.10 5.51
C LYS A 314 -23.72 11.38 6.55
N GLU A 315 -24.94 11.74 6.17
CA GLU A 315 -26.10 11.81 7.07
C GLU A 315 -26.44 10.46 7.69
N MET A 316 -26.37 9.35 6.93
CA MET A 316 -26.56 8.01 7.52
C MET A 316 -25.42 7.63 8.47
N VAL A 317 -24.19 8.08 8.21
CA VAL A 317 -23.04 7.88 9.10
C VAL A 317 -23.13 8.79 10.32
N GLU A 318 -23.60 10.02 10.17
CA GLU A 318 -23.73 11.07 11.18
C GLU A 318 -24.93 10.80 12.10
N ARG A 319 -26.08 10.36 11.55
CA ARG A 319 -27.21 9.80 12.32
C ARG A 319 -26.80 8.57 13.14
N LYS A 320 -26.01 7.66 12.55
CA LYS A 320 -25.46 6.52 13.30
C LYS A 320 -24.43 6.96 14.33
N MET A 321 -23.63 8.00 14.05
CA MET A 321 -22.67 8.58 15.01
C MET A 321 -23.39 9.22 16.20
N GLU A 322 -24.53 9.87 15.96
CA GLU A 322 -25.45 10.41 16.98
C GLU A 322 -26.09 9.29 17.82
N GLU A 323 -26.51 8.17 17.20
CA GLU A 323 -26.98 6.96 17.92
C GLU A 323 -25.89 6.36 18.83
N PHE A 324 -24.61 6.41 18.41
CA PHE A 324 -23.48 5.96 19.23
C PHE A 324 -23.11 6.95 20.35
N GLN A 325 -23.33 8.26 20.16
CA GLN A 325 -23.12 9.28 21.21
C GLN A 325 -24.23 9.28 22.27
N THR A 326 -25.45 8.92 21.89
CA THR A 326 -26.62 8.87 22.79
C THR A 326 -26.77 7.53 23.53
N GLY A 327 -25.92 6.53 23.25
CA GLY A 327 -25.92 5.24 23.96
C GLY A 327 -27.17 4.38 23.73
N ILE A 328 -28.00 4.72 22.73
CA ILE A 328 -29.25 4.00 22.45
C ILE A 328 -28.97 2.94 21.38
N PHE A 329 -28.68 1.71 21.82
CA PHE A 329 -28.71 0.54 20.94
C PHE A 329 -30.15 0.08 20.75
N HIS A 330 -30.73 0.25 19.55
CA HIS A 330 -31.98 -0.43 19.21
C HIS A 330 -31.73 -1.93 19.06
N LYS A 331 -32.37 -2.76 19.91
CA LYS A 331 -32.33 -4.23 19.82
C LYS A 331 -32.88 -4.67 18.47
N GLN A 332 -32.05 -5.23 17.61
CA GLN A 332 -32.49 -5.77 16.33
C GLN A 332 -33.09 -7.16 16.53
N ILE A 333 -34.40 -7.28 16.33
CA ILE A 333 -35.14 -8.54 16.36
C ILE A 333 -35.35 -8.99 14.92
N VAL A 334 -34.79 -10.14 14.56
CA VAL A 334 -35.10 -10.84 13.30
C VAL A 334 -35.57 -12.24 13.67
N SER A 335 -36.71 -12.65 13.10
CA SER A 335 -37.35 -13.95 13.34
C SER A 335 -37.53 -14.34 14.82
N GLY A 336 -37.95 -13.41 15.67
CA GLY A 336 -38.38 -13.71 17.04
C GLY A 336 -37.30 -14.17 18.03
N ARG A 337 -36.01 -14.04 17.71
CA ARG A 337 -34.90 -14.32 18.65
C ARG A 337 -33.97 -13.11 18.75
N GLU A 338 -33.63 -12.71 19.97
CA GLU A 338 -32.64 -11.65 20.23
C GLU A 338 -31.24 -12.15 19.84
N CYS A 339 -30.68 -11.66 18.74
CA CYS A 339 -29.31 -11.98 18.34
C CYS A 339 -28.29 -11.23 19.22
N ARG A 340 -28.01 -11.73 20.43
CA ARG A 340 -26.83 -11.33 21.23
C ARG A 340 -25.54 -11.99 20.70
N GLY A 341 -25.29 -11.88 19.39
CA GLY A 341 -24.08 -12.43 18.76
C GLY A 341 -22.96 -11.38 18.68
N ARG A 342 -21.71 -11.77 19.00
CA ARG A 342 -20.54 -10.90 18.77
C ARG A 342 -20.47 -10.49 17.30
N THR A 343 -20.37 -9.19 17.03
CA THR A 343 -20.36 -8.61 15.66
C THR A 343 -19.09 -8.89 14.87
N PHE A 344 -17.98 -9.22 15.55
CA PHE A 344 -16.71 -9.59 14.94
C PHE A 344 -16.10 -10.85 15.55
N TYR A 345 -15.52 -11.69 14.69
CA TYR A 345 -14.67 -12.81 15.10
C TYR A 345 -13.20 -12.51 14.76
N SER A 346 -12.31 -12.61 15.73
CA SER A 346 -10.87 -12.52 15.52
C SER A 346 -10.21 -13.91 15.60
N LYS A 347 -9.27 -14.17 14.68
CA LYS A 347 -8.35 -15.31 14.76
C LYS A 347 -6.91 -14.79 14.67
N PRO A 348 -6.06 -15.02 15.69
CA PRO A 348 -6.38 -15.53 17.03
C PRO A 348 -7.19 -14.53 17.88
N SER A 349 -7.94 -15.02 18.88
CA SER A 349 -8.72 -14.18 19.81
C SER A 349 -7.86 -13.45 20.84
N CYS A 350 -6.69 -13.99 21.16
CA CYS A 350 -5.70 -13.40 22.05
C CYS A 350 -4.30 -13.57 21.47
N ILE A 351 -3.48 -12.51 21.53
CA ILE A 351 -2.08 -12.57 21.12
C ILE A 351 -1.19 -12.47 22.35
N HIS A 352 -0.31 -13.45 22.51
CA HIS A 352 0.77 -13.43 23.48
C HIS A 352 2.12 -13.36 22.75
N PHE A 353 3.00 -12.45 23.15
CA PHE A 353 4.41 -12.48 22.78
C PHE A 353 5.18 -13.07 23.96
N LYS A 354 5.76 -14.27 23.76
CA LYS A 354 6.58 -14.96 24.76
C LYS A 354 8.00 -15.09 24.19
N ASP A 355 9.01 -15.01 25.05
CA ASP A 355 10.43 -15.21 24.70
C ASP A 355 10.94 -14.25 23.61
N PHE A 356 10.92 -12.94 23.89
CA PHE A 356 11.42 -11.90 22.96
C PHE A 356 12.85 -11.45 23.32
N ASP A 357 13.70 -11.31 22.30
CA ASP A 357 15.06 -10.78 22.46
C ASP A 357 15.07 -9.26 22.32
N VAL A 358 15.83 -8.58 23.18
CA VAL A 358 15.95 -7.11 23.16
C VAL A 358 16.66 -6.67 21.86
N GLY A 359 15.96 -5.89 21.04
CA GLY A 359 16.49 -5.35 19.77
C GLY A 359 15.96 -6.03 18.50
N GLN A 360 15.15 -7.09 18.62
CA GLN A 360 14.49 -7.76 17.49
C GLN A 360 13.03 -7.29 17.31
N ILE A 361 12.56 -7.21 16.06
CA ILE A 361 11.19 -6.79 15.73
C ILE A 361 10.35 -8.02 15.38
N TYR A 362 9.30 -8.26 16.15
CA TYR A 362 8.36 -9.36 15.94
C TYR A 362 7.02 -8.83 15.43
N LYS A 363 6.41 -9.52 14.45
CA LYS A 363 5.12 -9.15 13.85
C LYS A 363 4.14 -10.31 13.94
N LYS A 364 2.89 -10.03 14.34
CA LYS A 364 1.78 -11.00 14.33
C LYS A 364 0.59 -10.43 13.56
N LYS A 365 -0.01 -11.25 12.70
CA LYS A 365 -1.17 -10.90 11.88
C LYS A 365 -2.43 -11.46 12.53
N ILE A 366 -3.47 -10.63 12.59
CA ILE A 366 -4.82 -11.02 13.03
C ILE A 366 -5.77 -10.85 11.86
N VAL A 367 -6.71 -11.77 11.72
CA VAL A 367 -7.84 -11.62 10.79
C VAL A 367 -9.09 -11.30 11.60
N LEU A 368 -9.73 -10.17 11.30
CA LEU A 368 -11.00 -9.76 11.87
C LEU A 368 -12.11 -9.99 10.83
N ILE A 369 -13.07 -10.86 11.16
CA ILE A 369 -14.18 -11.26 10.28
C ILE A 369 -15.45 -10.59 10.81
N ASN A 370 -16.12 -9.79 9.97
CA ASN A 370 -17.45 -9.26 10.28
C ASN A 370 -18.47 -10.40 10.21
N ALA A 371 -19.12 -10.70 11.33
CA ALA A 371 -20.10 -11.77 11.47
C ALA A 371 -21.54 -11.33 11.18
N SER A 372 -21.75 -10.02 11.02
CA SER A 372 -23.08 -9.45 10.82
C SER A 372 -23.32 -9.12 9.34
N TYR A 373 -24.58 -9.14 8.93
CA TYR A 373 -25.01 -8.76 7.59
C TYR A 373 -24.99 -7.22 7.34
N GLY A 374 -24.49 -6.43 8.31
CA GLY A 374 -24.41 -4.97 8.25
C GLY A 374 -22.99 -4.43 8.02
N VAL A 375 -22.89 -3.18 7.55
CA VAL A 375 -21.64 -2.43 7.47
C VAL A 375 -21.25 -1.98 8.88
N ASN A 376 -20.20 -2.59 9.44
CA ASN A 376 -19.68 -2.29 10.77
C ASN A 376 -18.38 -1.51 10.70
N PHE A 377 -18.15 -0.68 11.72
CA PHE A 377 -16.92 0.08 11.90
C PHE A 377 -16.15 -0.46 13.10
N CYS A 378 -14.84 -0.65 12.95
CA CYS A 378 -13.94 -0.99 14.04
C CYS A 378 -13.07 0.22 14.37
N ARG A 379 -12.90 0.50 15.66
CA ARG A 379 -11.99 1.54 16.17
C ARG A 379 -11.07 0.90 17.20
N LEU A 380 -9.79 1.23 17.11
CA LEU A 380 -8.84 0.91 18.17
C LEU A 380 -9.11 1.83 19.37
N VAL A 381 -9.38 1.24 20.52
CA VAL A 381 -9.68 1.97 21.77
C VAL A 381 -8.64 1.57 22.82
N GLY A 382 -8.14 2.53 23.61
CA GLY A 382 -7.19 2.26 24.70
C GLY A 382 -5.74 2.03 24.28
N ILE A 383 -5.31 2.55 23.12
CA ILE A 383 -3.93 2.40 22.62
C ILE A 383 -3.12 3.66 22.92
N SER A 384 -1.93 3.50 23.50
CA SER A 384 -0.99 4.61 23.70
C SER A 384 -0.50 5.15 22.36
N GLU A 385 -0.21 6.46 22.29
CA GLU A 385 0.23 7.10 21.04
C GLU A 385 1.46 6.42 20.43
N ARG A 386 2.37 5.93 21.28
CA ARG A 386 3.58 5.20 20.88
C ARG A 386 3.28 3.83 20.24
N LEU A 387 2.17 3.19 20.58
CA LEU A 387 1.81 1.86 20.07
C LEU A 387 0.96 1.93 18.80
N LYS A 388 0.32 3.07 18.55
CA LYS A 388 -0.52 3.30 17.36
C LYS A 388 0.27 3.16 16.05
N ASP A 389 1.53 3.60 16.05
CA ASP A 389 2.41 3.53 14.87
C ASP A 389 2.86 2.10 14.51
N PHE A 390 2.67 1.14 15.42
CA PHE A 390 3.04 -0.27 15.23
C PHE A 390 1.87 -1.16 14.77
N ILE A 391 0.66 -0.60 14.66
CA ILE A 391 -0.54 -1.33 14.25
C ILE A 391 -0.94 -0.92 12.84
N SER A 392 -0.84 -1.86 11.90
CA SER A 392 -1.38 -1.73 10.54
C SER A 392 -2.67 -2.53 10.42
N ILE A 393 -3.80 -1.86 10.14
CA ILE A 393 -5.13 -2.48 9.90
C ILE A 393 -5.30 -2.83 8.43
#